data_AF-A0A933T9V4-F1
#
_entry.id   AF-A0A933T9V4-F1
#
_cell.length_a   1.000
_cell.length_b   1.000
_cell.length_c   1.000
_cell.angle_alpha   90.00
_cell.angle_beta   90.00
_cell.angle_gamma   90.00
#
_symmetry.space_group_name_H-M   'P 1'
#
loop_
_entity.id
_entity.type
_entity.pdbx_description
1 polymer ?
#
loop_
_entity_poly.entity_id
_entity_poly.type
_entity_poly.pdbx_seq_one_letter_code
_entity_poly.pdbx_strand_id
1 'polypeptide(L)'
;MKRLSVYFLCLFMAVAVSFAYAAEEKKPKGDQRLLAKKVSSAPADASSPQWKEAVESKFVFEGAGAFENKLLNVSAKAVYTKDEMFLLFVWQDEEASLVKGTWKLQGGKWVKQKGDEDRLGVTWEINRIDKFATKGCAILCHNESKNKEDWYYAVNSPAEKGDMWHWKAYRSNPMGYADDGYVTVGKKPEEGRKGDAGTGKAKKNMTADKSKPAFMQDPNKPASIKGFLVADEAVEIKDYSKFKEGDQIPQHMLSKFGGSFGDVKANGVWKDKKWTLMLYRKLNTGHEDDVVFNPDKVYTFGVAVFNNSHDENSYNSAPLKLEFK
;
A
#
# COMPACT_ATOMS: atom_id res chain seq x y z
N MET A 1 2.17 -42.45 -83.88
CA MET A 1 2.24 -40.97 -83.82
C MET A 1 2.96 -40.58 -82.55
N LYS A 2 4.01 -39.76 -82.68
CA LYS A 2 5.02 -39.48 -81.65
C LYS A 2 4.49 -38.53 -80.57
N ARG A 3 4.87 -38.81 -79.32
CA ARG A 3 4.73 -37.98 -78.13
C ARG A 3 5.52 -36.67 -78.30
N LEU A 4 4.94 -35.53 -77.91
CA LEU A 4 5.68 -34.35 -77.47
C LEU A 4 5.19 -33.99 -76.06
N SER A 5 6.03 -34.24 -75.06
CA SER A 5 5.86 -33.76 -73.69
C SER A 5 6.44 -32.35 -73.60
N VAL A 6 5.61 -31.38 -73.27
CA VAL A 6 6.04 -30.02 -72.92
C VAL A 6 6.23 -29.96 -71.41
N TYR A 7 7.45 -29.67 -70.97
CA TYR A 7 7.81 -29.45 -69.57
C TYR A 7 7.38 -28.03 -69.16
N PHE A 8 6.47 -27.92 -68.19
CA PHE A 8 6.23 -26.67 -67.47
C PHE A 8 7.15 -26.64 -66.24
N LEU A 9 8.14 -25.76 -66.27
CA LEU A 9 9.06 -25.50 -65.17
C LEU A 9 8.37 -24.53 -64.19
N CYS A 10 7.75 -25.04 -63.14
CA CYS A 10 7.24 -24.21 -62.04
C CYS A 10 8.40 -23.81 -61.11
N LEU A 11 8.84 -22.56 -61.24
CA LEU A 11 9.81 -21.93 -60.36
C LEU A 11 9.14 -21.59 -59.02
N PHE A 12 9.37 -22.39 -57.97
CA PHE A 12 8.94 -22.06 -56.61
C PHE A 12 9.94 -21.07 -55.99
N MET A 13 9.56 -19.79 -55.90
CA MET A 13 10.23 -18.83 -55.02
C MET A 13 9.90 -19.17 -53.56
N ALA A 14 10.89 -19.70 -52.83
CA ALA A 14 10.81 -19.82 -51.38
C ALA A 14 11.03 -18.43 -50.75
N VAL A 15 9.95 -17.79 -50.30
CA VAL A 15 10.02 -16.61 -49.45
C VAL A 15 10.38 -17.09 -48.04
N ALA A 16 11.63 -16.92 -47.64
CA ALA A 16 12.05 -17.12 -46.26
C ALA A 16 11.48 -15.99 -45.40
N VAL A 17 10.38 -16.27 -44.68
CA VAL A 17 9.86 -15.38 -43.64
C VAL A 17 10.72 -15.58 -42.40
N SER A 18 11.68 -14.68 -42.20
CA SER A 18 12.43 -14.57 -40.95
C SER A 18 11.52 -13.98 -39.87
N PHE A 19 10.98 -14.84 -39.01
CA PHE A 19 10.41 -14.41 -37.73
C PHE A 19 11.55 -13.91 -36.84
N ALA A 20 11.73 -12.59 -36.78
CA ALA A 20 12.48 -11.97 -35.69
C ALA A 20 11.65 -12.16 -34.41
N TYR A 21 12.01 -13.16 -33.60
CA TYR A 21 11.62 -13.20 -32.20
C TYR A 21 12.28 -11.98 -31.54
N ALA A 22 11.52 -10.90 -31.38
CA ALA A 22 11.86 -9.88 -30.40
C ALA A 22 11.77 -10.56 -29.03
N ALA A 23 12.92 -10.90 -28.44
CA ALA A 23 12.98 -11.30 -27.05
C ALA A 23 12.43 -10.14 -26.22
N GLU A 24 11.31 -10.36 -25.52
CA GLU A 24 10.80 -9.43 -24.51
C GLU A 24 11.95 -9.04 -23.57
N GLU A 25 12.22 -7.73 -23.47
CA GLU A 25 13.11 -7.19 -22.45
C GLU A 25 12.59 -7.59 -21.07
N LYS A 26 13.26 -8.53 -20.41
CA LYS A 26 13.01 -8.87 -19.01
C LYS A 26 13.26 -7.64 -18.15
N LYS A 27 12.19 -6.97 -17.73
CA LYS A 27 12.19 -5.91 -16.71
C LYS A 27 12.89 -6.41 -15.41
N PRO A 28 13.48 -5.52 -14.61
CA PRO A 28 14.60 -5.86 -13.74
C PRO A 28 14.21 -6.82 -12.60
N LYS A 29 15.01 -7.88 -12.44
CA LYS A 29 14.83 -8.90 -11.40
C LYS A 29 15.42 -8.39 -10.08
N GLY A 30 14.64 -7.65 -9.31
CA GLY A 30 14.94 -7.42 -7.89
C GLY A 30 14.95 -8.74 -7.10
N ASP A 31 15.37 -8.66 -5.84
CA ASP A 31 15.22 -9.78 -4.92
C ASP A 31 13.75 -10.22 -4.81
N GLN A 32 13.53 -11.46 -4.40
CA GLN A 32 12.18 -12.01 -4.18
C GLN A 32 12.00 -12.58 -2.77
N ARG A 33 13.03 -12.46 -1.93
CA ARG A 33 13.06 -13.01 -0.58
C ARG A 33 13.40 -11.90 0.40
N LEU A 34 12.65 -11.84 1.49
CA LEU A 34 12.94 -11.02 2.67
C LEU A 34 13.32 -11.98 3.80
N LEU A 35 14.55 -11.89 4.29
CA LEU A 35 15.02 -12.74 5.38
C LEU A 35 14.83 -12.02 6.70
N ALA A 36 13.91 -12.51 7.54
CA ALA A 36 13.72 -12.03 8.90
C ALA A 36 14.78 -12.65 9.82
N LYS A 37 15.67 -11.85 10.37
CA LYS A 37 16.70 -12.31 11.31
C LYS A 37 16.22 -12.23 12.75
N LYS A 38 16.46 -13.29 13.54
CA LYS A 38 16.15 -13.25 14.97
C LYS A 38 17.06 -12.26 15.68
N VAL A 39 16.48 -11.38 16.48
CA VAL A 39 17.20 -10.42 17.31
C VAL A 39 16.80 -10.57 18.78
N SER A 40 17.70 -10.18 19.69
CA SER A 40 17.50 -10.34 21.13
C SER A 40 16.49 -9.35 21.74
N SER A 41 16.20 -8.26 21.05
CA SER A 41 15.28 -7.20 21.50
C SER A 41 14.61 -6.52 20.30
N ALA A 42 13.41 -5.96 20.52
CA ALA A 42 12.68 -5.22 19.51
C ALA A 42 13.43 -3.93 19.10
N PRO A 43 13.50 -3.58 17.80
CA PRO A 43 13.93 -2.25 17.37
C PRO A 43 12.89 -1.21 17.83
N ALA A 44 13.37 -0.08 18.35
CA ALA A 44 12.49 1.03 18.74
C ALA A 44 12.06 1.87 17.52
N ASP A 45 12.94 1.96 16.52
CA ASP A 45 12.75 2.72 15.28
C ASP A 45 13.71 2.24 14.17
N ALA A 46 13.68 2.92 13.02
CA ALA A 46 14.53 2.62 11.88
C ALA A 46 16.05 2.83 12.10
N SER A 47 16.45 3.57 13.14
CA SER A 47 17.85 3.83 13.49
C SER A 47 18.44 2.79 14.46
N SER A 48 17.58 1.89 14.97
CA SER A 48 17.93 0.92 16.00
C SER A 48 19.02 -0.07 15.53
N PRO A 49 19.97 -0.47 16.40
CA PRO A 49 21.15 -1.26 16.02
C PRO A 49 20.82 -2.66 15.46
N GLN A 50 19.67 -3.23 15.81
CA GLN A 50 19.17 -4.52 15.34
C GLN A 50 19.13 -4.61 13.80
N TRP A 51 18.91 -3.49 13.11
CA TRP A 51 18.90 -3.43 11.64
C TRP A 51 20.27 -3.69 11.00
N LYS A 52 21.36 -3.71 11.77
CA LYS A 52 22.70 -4.11 11.32
C LYS A 52 22.85 -5.64 11.20
N GLU A 53 22.04 -6.40 11.93
CA GLU A 53 22.02 -7.87 11.86
C GLU A 53 21.16 -8.38 10.70
N ALA A 54 20.20 -7.55 10.25
CA ALA A 54 19.30 -7.88 9.16
C ALA A 54 20.01 -7.88 7.78
N VAL A 55 19.56 -8.77 6.91
CA VAL A 55 19.95 -8.79 5.50
C VAL A 55 19.05 -7.80 4.74
N GLU A 56 19.65 -6.88 4.00
CA GLU A 56 18.92 -6.00 3.09
C GLU A 56 18.55 -6.73 1.81
N SER A 57 17.28 -6.72 1.46
CA SER A 57 16.76 -7.13 0.17
C SER A 57 16.44 -5.89 -0.67
N LYS A 58 16.73 -5.93 -1.96
CA LYS A 58 16.45 -4.85 -2.91
C LYS A 58 15.41 -5.29 -3.92
N PHE A 59 14.20 -4.78 -3.77
CA PHE A 59 13.07 -5.09 -4.63
C PHE A 59 12.91 -4.04 -5.72
N VAL A 60 12.34 -4.47 -6.84
CA VAL A 60 11.95 -3.62 -7.97
C VAL A 60 10.45 -3.77 -8.12
N PHE A 61 9.72 -2.67 -7.97
CA PHE A 61 8.27 -2.62 -8.10
C PHE A 61 7.89 -2.00 -9.44
N GLU A 62 6.86 -2.53 -10.08
CA GLU A 62 6.36 -2.07 -11.38
C GLU A 62 5.17 -1.15 -11.20
N GLY A 63 5.20 -0.01 -11.87
CA GLY A 63 4.11 0.96 -11.83
C GLY A 63 2.88 0.51 -12.62
N ALA A 64 1.71 0.83 -12.07
CA ALA A 64 0.38 0.63 -12.65
C ALA A 64 -0.39 1.95 -12.69
N GLY A 65 -1.39 2.04 -13.57
CA GLY A 65 -2.18 3.26 -13.78
C GLY A 65 -1.29 4.43 -14.21
N ALA A 66 -1.36 5.55 -13.48
CA ALA A 66 -0.56 6.76 -13.71
C ALA A 66 0.97 6.55 -13.62
N PHE A 67 1.42 5.39 -13.12
CA PHE A 67 2.83 5.01 -13.02
C PHE A 67 3.25 3.94 -14.03
N GLU A 68 2.38 3.56 -14.98
CA GLU A 68 2.70 2.52 -15.97
C GLU A 68 4.05 2.79 -16.67
N ASN A 69 4.82 1.72 -16.88
CA ASN A 69 6.19 1.73 -17.43
C ASN A 69 7.25 2.43 -16.55
N LYS A 70 6.91 2.83 -15.33
CA LYS A 70 7.90 3.28 -14.33
C LYS A 70 8.26 2.14 -13.40
N LEU A 71 9.45 2.23 -12.80
CA LEU A 71 9.94 1.31 -11.79
C LEU A 71 10.23 2.08 -10.50
N LEU A 72 10.02 1.42 -9.36
CA LEU A 72 10.39 1.93 -8.05
C LEU A 72 11.31 0.91 -7.36
N ASN A 73 12.50 1.35 -6.96
CA ASN A 73 13.39 0.53 -6.14
C ASN A 73 13.02 0.68 -4.67
N VAL A 74 12.79 -0.44 -4.00
CA VAL A 74 12.44 -0.50 -2.57
C VAL A 74 13.47 -1.37 -1.86
N SER A 75 14.17 -0.82 -0.88
CA SER A 75 15.02 -1.61 0.01
C SER A 75 14.19 -2.08 1.20
N ALA A 76 14.37 -3.32 1.61
CA ALA A 76 13.64 -3.91 2.72
C ALA A 76 14.57 -4.69 3.65
N LYS A 77 14.29 -4.62 4.95
CA LYS A 77 14.90 -5.46 5.98
C LYS A 77 13.81 -6.04 6.86
N ALA A 78 14.07 -7.21 7.45
CA ALA A 78 13.19 -7.79 8.45
C ALA A 78 13.99 -8.34 9.64
N VAL A 79 13.44 -8.15 10.84
CA VAL A 79 13.90 -8.81 12.06
C VAL A 79 12.70 -9.32 12.85
N TYR A 80 12.93 -10.25 13.77
CA TYR A 80 11.88 -10.75 14.66
C TYR A 80 12.44 -11.10 16.05
N THR A 81 11.59 -11.00 17.05
CA THR A 81 11.86 -11.43 18.43
C THR A 81 11.22 -12.80 18.68
N LYS A 82 10.93 -13.15 19.95
CA LYS A 82 10.15 -14.34 20.28
C LYS A 82 8.67 -14.22 19.86
N ASP A 83 8.15 -13.01 19.77
CA ASP A 83 6.71 -12.71 19.76
C ASP A 83 6.30 -11.64 18.73
N GLU A 84 7.24 -10.90 18.15
CA GLU A 84 6.95 -9.82 17.19
C GLU A 84 7.83 -9.91 15.95
N MET A 85 7.33 -9.42 14.82
CA MET A 85 8.14 -9.15 13.63
C MET A 85 8.18 -7.65 13.35
N PHE A 86 9.24 -7.25 12.66
CA PHE A 86 9.50 -5.89 12.26
C PHE A 86 9.95 -5.89 10.80
N LEU A 87 9.32 -5.05 9.98
CA LEU A 87 9.65 -4.83 8.58
C LEU A 87 10.09 -3.39 8.42
N LEU A 88 11.19 -3.16 7.73
CA LEU A 88 11.69 -1.83 7.42
C LEU A 88 11.73 -1.66 5.90
N PHE A 89 10.93 -0.75 5.37
CA PHE A 89 10.89 -0.40 3.95
C PHE A 89 11.51 0.98 3.73
N VAL A 90 12.29 1.13 2.66
CA VAL A 90 12.91 2.40 2.26
C VAL A 90 12.74 2.59 0.75
N TRP A 91 12.16 3.72 0.34
CA TRP A 91 12.03 4.09 -1.07
C TRP A 91 12.24 5.59 -1.29
N GLN A 92 12.60 5.98 -2.52
CA GLN A 92 12.70 7.39 -2.90
C GLN A 92 11.30 7.98 -3.06
N ASP A 93 11.09 9.17 -2.51
CA ASP A 93 9.89 9.96 -2.72
C ASP A 93 10.21 11.46 -2.64
N GLU A 94 9.93 12.20 -3.71
CA GLU A 94 10.28 13.62 -3.81
C GLU A 94 9.52 14.49 -2.79
N GLU A 95 8.35 14.04 -2.33
CA GLU A 95 7.53 14.74 -1.36
C GLU A 95 6.98 13.74 -0.33
N ALA A 96 6.62 14.21 0.87
CA ALA A 96 5.98 13.35 1.87
C ALA A 96 4.45 13.18 1.63
N SER A 97 3.90 13.87 0.62
CA SER A 97 2.48 13.97 0.30
C SER A 97 1.56 13.91 1.53
N LEU A 98 1.60 14.95 2.37
CA LEU A 98 0.77 15.04 3.59
C LEU A 98 -0.49 15.90 3.38
N VAL A 99 -0.87 16.20 2.14
CA VAL A 99 -2.03 17.04 1.83
C VAL A 99 -3.20 16.16 1.40
N LYS A 100 -3.89 15.57 2.38
CA LYS A 100 -5.08 14.76 2.12
C LYS A 100 -6.36 15.61 2.13
N GLY A 101 -6.51 16.43 1.08
CA GLY A 101 -7.73 17.22 0.84
C GLY A 101 -8.02 18.34 1.83
N THR A 102 -7.00 18.80 2.58
CA THR A 102 -7.03 19.92 3.54
C THR A 102 -7.87 21.09 3.03
N TRP A 103 -8.69 21.66 3.89
CA TRP A 103 -9.45 22.87 3.58
C TRP A 103 -8.55 24.10 3.61
N LYS A 104 -8.74 25.02 2.68
CA LYS A 104 -8.11 26.34 2.69
C LYS A 104 -9.16 27.41 2.44
N LEU A 105 -9.15 28.48 3.23
CA LEU A 105 -10.01 29.64 3.00
C LEU A 105 -9.43 30.44 1.81
N GLN A 106 -10.19 30.51 0.72
CA GLN A 106 -9.82 31.17 -0.53
C GLN A 106 -10.97 32.02 -1.06
N GLY A 107 -10.76 33.33 -1.22
CA GLY A 107 -11.79 34.25 -1.68
C GLY A 107 -13.07 34.19 -0.84
N GLY A 108 -12.93 34.01 0.48
CA GLY A 108 -14.06 33.87 1.41
C GLY A 108 -14.80 32.53 1.37
N LYS A 109 -14.30 31.53 0.62
CA LYS A 109 -14.87 30.17 0.56
C LYS A 109 -13.86 29.12 0.99
N TRP A 110 -14.34 28.06 1.64
CA TRP A 110 -13.50 26.92 1.97
C TRP A 110 -13.36 26.00 0.76
N VAL A 111 -12.12 25.82 0.29
CA VAL A 111 -11.80 25.00 -0.87
C VAL A 111 -10.88 23.85 -0.45
N LYS A 112 -11.22 22.63 -0.86
CA LYS A 112 -10.35 21.47 -0.64
C LYS A 112 -9.14 21.57 -1.53
N GLN A 113 -7.97 21.47 -0.93
CA GLN A 113 -6.72 21.43 -1.67
C GLN A 113 -6.60 20.10 -2.40
N LYS A 114 -6.01 20.13 -3.61
CA LYS A 114 -5.69 18.92 -4.35
C LYS A 114 -4.53 18.20 -3.66
N GLY A 115 -4.49 16.89 -3.84
CA GLY A 115 -3.50 16.03 -3.21
C GLY A 115 -4.15 14.81 -2.60
N ASP A 116 -3.37 13.75 -2.58
CA ASP A 116 -3.60 12.57 -1.80
C ASP A 116 -2.44 12.40 -0.80
N GLU A 117 -2.29 11.20 -0.27
CA GLU A 117 -1.23 10.82 0.64
C GLU A 117 -0.41 9.65 0.11
N ASP A 118 0.85 9.57 0.54
CA ASP A 118 1.65 8.38 0.31
C ASP A 118 1.14 7.21 1.14
N ARG A 119 1.23 6.01 0.59
CA ARG A 119 0.74 4.79 1.25
C ARG A 119 1.62 3.62 0.91
N LEU A 120 1.61 2.64 1.80
CA LEU A 120 2.21 1.34 1.59
C LEU A 120 1.22 0.29 2.08
N GLY A 121 0.84 -0.61 1.17
CA GLY A 121 0.03 -1.78 1.48
C GLY A 121 0.91 -3.03 1.52
N VAL A 122 0.70 -3.89 2.50
CA VAL A 122 1.25 -5.24 2.54
C VAL A 122 0.09 -6.22 2.61
N THR A 123 0.17 -7.32 1.85
CA THR A 123 -0.88 -8.34 1.87
C THR A 123 -0.28 -9.73 2.04
N TRP A 124 -0.82 -10.48 3.00
CA TRP A 124 -0.44 -11.84 3.35
C TRP A 124 -1.60 -12.80 3.09
N GLU A 125 -1.29 -14.08 2.88
CA GLU A 125 -2.31 -15.13 2.85
C GLU A 125 -2.62 -15.59 4.29
N ILE A 126 -3.86 -15.39 4.76
CA ILE A 126 -4.37 -16.07 5.97
C ILE A 126 -4.74 -17.50 5.57
N ASN A 127 -5.57 -17.58 4.53
CA ASN A 127 -5.87 -18.80 3.80
C ASN A 127 -5.27 -18.67 2.41
N ARG A 128 -4.96 -19.80 1.78
CA ARG A 128 -4.40 -19.83 0.43
C ARG A 128 -5.32 -19.09 -0.55
N ILE A 129 -4.76 -18.19 -1.34
CA ILE A 129 -5.42 -17.45 -2.41
C ILE A 129 -4.91 -18.02 -3.74
N ASP A 130 -5.84 -18.41 -4.64
CA ASP A 130 -5.45 -18.98 -5.92
C ASP A 130 -4.53 -18.03 -6.71
N LYS A 131 -3.47 -18.59 -7.30
CA LYS A 131 -2.42 -17.88 -8.05
C LYS A 131 -1.69 -16.75 -7.30
N PHE A 132 -1.88 -16.54 -5.99
CA PHE A 132 -1.18 -15.48 -5.26
C PHE A 132 0.34 -15.66 -5.27
N ALA A 133 0.83 -16.89 -5.15
CA ALA A 133 2.26 -17.22 -5.23
C ALA A 133 2.91 -16.90 -6.59
N THR A 134 2.14 -16.71 -7.66
CA THR A 134 2.65 -16.40 -9.00
C THR A 134 2.33 -14.98 -9.46
N LYS A 135 1.22 -14.41 -9.01
CA LYS A 135 0.74 -13.08 -9.42
C LYS A 135 0.78 -12.01 -8.33
N GLY A 136 1.00 -12.37 -7.07
CA GLY A 136 1.09 -11.45 -5.95
C GLY A 136 -0.23 -10.69 -5.73
N CYS A 137 -0.15 -9.47 -5.20
CA CYS A 137 -1.33 -8.65 -4.94
C CYS A 137 -2.15 -8.30 -6.19
N ALA A 138 -1.59 -8.42 -7.39
CA ALA A 138 -2.33 -8.16 -8.63
C ALA A 138 -3.51 -9.12 -8.84
N ILE A 139 -3.46 -10.36 -8.30
CA ILE A 139 -4.60 -11.28 -8.39
C ILE A 139 -5.83 -10.77 -7.63
N LEU A 140 -5.60 -9.95 -6.61
CA LEU A 140 -6.66 -9.39 -5.78
C LEU A 140 -7.31 -8.18 -6.44
N CYS A 141 -6.57 -7.42 -7.27
CA CYS A 141 -7.06 -6.18 -7.87
C CYS A 141 -7.85 -6.36 -9.16
N HIS A 142 -7.49 -7.35 -10.00
CA HIS A 142 -7.89 -7.34 -11.40
C HIS A 142 -9.03 -8.30 -11.74
N ASN A 143 -9.59 -9.06 -10.79
CA ASN A 143 -10.70 -10.03 -10.92
C ASN A 143 -10.81 -10.80 -12.27
N GLU A 144 -9.68 -10.94 -12.97
CA GLU A 144 -9.53 -11.34 -14.37
C GLU A 144 -10.34 -10.53 -15.42
N SER A 145 -10.99 -9.41 -15.05
CA SER A 145 -11.73 -8.56 -16.00
C SER A 145 -10.81 -7.72 -16.89
N LYS A 146 -11.18 -7.60 -18.16
CA LYS A 146 -10.53 -6.67 -19.11
C LYS A 146 -11.02 -5.22 -18.98
N ASN A 147 -12.11 -5.02 -18.25
CA ASN A 147 -12.76 -3.73 -18.07
C ASN A 147 -12.35 -3.14 -16.71
N LYS A 148 -11.77 -1.93 -16.71
CA LYS A 148 -11.14 -1.36 -15.51
C LYS A 148 -12.17 -0.99 -14.43
N GLU A 149 -13.37 -0.63 -14.85
CA GLU A 149 -14.49 -0.26 -13.97
C GLU A 149 -15.00 -1.45 -13.15
N ASP A 150 -14.71 -2.67 -13.60
CA ASP A 150 -15.03 -3.90 -12.88
C ASP A 150 -13.90 -4.31 -11.93
N TRP A 151 -12.76 -3.63 -11.92
CA TRP A 151 -11.65 -3.95 -11.03
C TRP A 151 -12.01 -3.61 -9.58
N TYR A 152 -11.83 -4.58 -8.70
CA TYR A 152 -12.00 -4.40 -7.27
C TYR A 152 -11.04 -5.31 -6.54
N TYR A 153 -10.70 -4.91 -5.31
CA TYR A 153 -9.76 -5.62 -4.48
C TYR A 153 -10.48 -6.69 -3.63
N ALA A 154 -10.49 -7.94 -4.08
CA ALA A 154 -11.17 -9.06 -3.42
C ALA A 154 -10.52 -10.42 -3.72
N VAL A 155 -10.90 -11.44 -2.97
CA VAL A 155 -10.63 -12.85 -3.33
C VAL A 155 -11.82 -13.44 -4.12
N ASN A 156 -11.61 -14.57 -4.78
CA ASN A 156 -12.60 -15.17 -5.68
C ASN A 156 -13.50 -16.21 -4.99
N SER A 157 -13.09 -16.73 -3.83
CA SER A 157 -13.83 -17.76 -3.08
C SER A 157 -13.88 -17.45 -1.58
N PRO A 158 -14.99 -17.78 -0.88
CA PRO A 158 -15.08 -17.67 0.58
C PRO A 158 -14.04 -18.49 1.36
N ALA A 159 -13.39 -19.48 0.73
CA ALA A 159 -12.32 -20.25 1.35
C ALA A 159 -10.97 -19.51 1.38
N GLU A 160 -10.82 -18.48 0.55
CA GLU A 160 -9.65 -17.64 0.43
C GLU A 160 -9.79 -16.44 1.39
N LYS A 161 -8.68 -16.00 1.97
CA LYS A 161 -8.68 -14.85 2.88
C LYS A 161 -7.28 -14.25 2.95
N GLY A 162 -7.19 -12.94 2.75
CA GLY A 162 -5.95 -12.19 2.88
C GLY A 162 -5.93 -11.34 4.15
N ASP A 163 -4.77 -11.14 4.73
CA ASP A 163 -4.48 -10.16 5.78
C ASP A 163 -3.81 -8.97 5.11
N MET A 164 -4.23 -7.75 5.42
CA MET A 164 -3.92 -6.55 4.66
C MET A 164 -3.60 -5.36 5.56
N TRP A 165 -2.31 -5.08 5.67
CA TRP A 165 -1.80 -3.91 6.38
C TRP A 165 -1.77 -2.72 5.42
N HIS A 166 -2.29 -1.58 5.84
CA HIS A 166 -2.35 -0.40 4.99
C HIS A 166 -1.91 0.86 5.71
N TRP A 167 -0.63 1.15 5.59
CA TRP A 167 -0.01 2.38 6.10
C TRP A 167 -0.34 3.58 5.21
N LYS A 168 -0.62 4.72 5.84
CA LYS A 168 -1.00 5.97 5.19
C LYS A 168 -0.26 7.12 5.85
N ALA A 169 0.51 7.86 5.07
CA ALA A 169 1.39 8.93 5.55
C ALA A 169 0.64 9.99 6.37
N TYR A 170 -0.61 10.30 6.01
CA TYR A 170 -1.42 11.27 6.73
C TYR A 170 -2.38 10.63 7.74
N ARG A 171 -3.19 9.66 7.31
CA ARG A 171 -4.32 9.18 8.11
C ARG A 171 -3.98 8.17 9.21
N SER A 172 -2.83 7.48 9.15
CA SER A 172 -2.46 6.46 10.15
C SER A 172 -1.07 6.69 10.76
N ASN A 173 -0.09 7.11 9.95
CA ASN A 173 1.30 7.28 10.39
C ASN A 173 1.46 8.19 11.62
N PRO A 174 0.82 9.37 11.69
CA PRO A 174 1.01 10.26 12.84
C PRO A 174 0.47 9.69 14.15
N MET A 175 -0.46 8.73 14.08
CA MET A 175 -0.97 8.01 15.25
C MET A 175 -0.03 6.86 15.66
N GLY A 176 0.94 6.47 14.82
CA GLY A 176 1.85 5.35 15.06
C GLY A 176 1.34 4.00 14.56
N TYR A 177 0.46 3.98 13.55
CA TYR A 177 -0.23 2.76 13.10
C TYR A 177 -0.26 2.63 11.57
N ALA A 178 -0.50 1.41 11.11
CA ALA A 178 -1.13 1.14 9.82
C ALA A 178 -2.56 0.63 10.09
N ASP A 179 -3.47 0.86 9.15
CA ASP A 179 -4.79 0.24 9.26
C ASP A 179 -4.63 -1.28 9.11
N ASP A 180 -5.18 -2.05 10.06
CA ASP A 180 -5.27 -3.50 9.94
C ASP A 180 -6.63 -3.92 9.36
N GLY A 181 -6.60 -4.94 8.52
CA GLY A 181 -7.76 -5.35 7.75
C GLY A 181 -7.55 -6.65 7.03
N TYR A 182 -8.62 -7.15 6.43
CA TYR A 182 -8.60 -8.39 5.67
C TYR A 182 -9.27 -8.26 4.31
N VAL A 183 -8.93 -9.20 3.45
CA VAL A 183 -9.44 -9.37 2.10
C VAL A 183 -10.34 -10.59 2.08
N THR A 184 -11.57 -10.41 1.63
CA THR A 184 -12.59 -11.44 1.51
C THR A 184 -13.27 -11.36 0.15
N VAL A 185 -14.23 -12.25 -0.07
CA VAL A 185 -15.00 -12.29 -1.31
C VAL A 185 -15.76 -10.98 -1.47
N GLY A 186 -15.79 -10.47 -2.69
CA GLY A 186 -16.53 -9.27 -3.05
C GLY A 186 -16.82 -9.26 -4.53
N LYS A 187 -17.90 -8.59 -4.92
CA LYS A 187 -18.25 -8.33 -6.32
C LYS A 187 -18.14 -6.85 -6.69
N LYS A 188 -17.73 -6.03 -5.72
CA LYS A 188 -17.57 -4.57 -5.81
C LYS A 188 -16.42 -4.10 -4.90
N PRO A 189 -15.83 -2.91 -5.15
CA PRO A 189 -14.71 -2.38 -4.38
C PRO A 189 -14.90 -2.38 -2.86
N GLU A 190 -16.09 -2.06 -2.37
CA GLU A 190 -16.44 -1.96 -0.95
C GLU A 190 -16.66 -3.31 -0.26
N GLU A 191 -16.80 -4.39 -1.03
CA GLU A 191 -17.14 -5.72 -0.52
C GLU A 191 -15.89 -6.52 -0.16
N GLY A 192 -14.85 -6.47 -0.99
CA GLY A 192 -13.68 -7.33 -0.83
C GLY A 192 -12.70 -6.89 0.27
N ARG A 193 -12.57 -5.58 0.53
CA ARG A 193 -11.70 -5.06 1.61
C ARG A 193 -12.52 -4.74 2.84
N LYS A 194 -12.18 -5.36 3.96
CA LYS A 194 -12.74 -5.08 5.28
C LYS A 194 -11.63 -4.60 6.21
N GLY A 195 -12.00 -3.79 7.20
CA GLY A 195 -11.09 -3.48 8.30
C GLY A 195 -11.45 -4.37 9.47
N ASP A 196 -10.47 -4.72 10.29
CA ASP A 196 -10.67 -5.59 11.43
C ASP A 196 -11.53 -4.92 12.50
N ALA A 197 -11.97 -5.70 13.46
CA ALA A 197 -12.75 -5.19 14.59
C ALA A 197 -11.92 -4.18 15.39
N GLY A 198 -12.45 -2.97 15.56
CA GLY A 198 -11.75 -1.94 16.33
C GLY A 198 -12.06 -0.51 15.91
N THR A 199 -11.19 0.40 16.33
CA THR A 199 -11.23 1.83 16.02
C THR A 199 -9.89 2.27 15.42
N GLY A 200 -9.88 3.40 14.69
CA GLY A 200 -8.65 3.98 14.13
C GLY A 200 -8.89 4.76 12.84
N LYS A 201 -9.95 4.42 12.09
CA LYS A 201 -10.31 5.13 10.85
C LYS A 201 -10.50 6.63 11.09
N ALA A 202 -9.78 7.44 10.31
CA ALA A 202 -9.90 8.89 10.36
C ALA A 202 -11.30 9.35 9.92
N LYS A 203 -11.88 10.30 10.64
CA LYS A 203 -13.22 10.86 10.36
C LYS A 203 -13.11 12.02 9.39
N LYS A 204 -14.05 12.14 8.45
CA LYS A 204 -14.12 13.30 7.56
C LYS A 204 -14.57 14.54 8.36
N ASN A 205 -13.78 15.61 8.29
CA ASN A 205 -14.08 16.91 8.85
C ASN A 205 -14.80 17.78 7.81
N MET A 206 -16.13 17.71 7.78
CA MET A 206 -16.94 18.55 6.91
C MET A 206 -18.35 18.71 7.46
N THR A 207 -18.97 19.83 7.15
CA THR A 207 -20.40 20.06 7.40
C THR A 207 -21.27 19.09 6.59
N ALA A 208 -22.54 18.93 6.95
CA ALA A 208 -23.46 18.00 6.29
C ALA A 208 -23.65 18.30 4.79
N ASP A 209 -23.66 19.59 4.42
CA ASP A 209 -23.67 20.08 3.03
C ASP A 209 -22.31 19.95 2.32
N LYS A 210 -21.26 19.49 3.02
CA LYS A 210 -19.90 19.28 2.56
C LYS A 210 -19.21 20.56 2.03
N SER A 211 -19.68 21.74 2.41
CA SER A 211 -19.20 23.02 1.88
C SER A 211 -17.97 23.59 2.62
N LYS A 212 -17.71 23.15 3.86
CA LYS A 212 -16.66 23.70 4.73
C LYS A 212 -16.25 22.71 5.84
N PRO A 213 -15.11 22.91 6.53
CA PRO A 213 -14.76 22.12 7.72
C PRO A 213 -15.79 22.30 8.82
N ALA A 214 -16.10 21.25 9.57
CA ALA A 214 -17.04 21.30 10.71
C ALA A 214 -16.33 21.51 12.05
N PHE A 215 -15.08 21.10 12.16
CA PHE A 215 -14.29 21.12 13.39
C PHE A 215 -12.93 21.80 13.17
N MET A 216 -12.39 22.39 14.23
CA MET A 216 -11.06 22.97 14.29
C MET A 216 -10.32 22.47 15.54
N GLN A 217 -9.02 22.74 15.64
CA GLN A 217 -8.29 22.52 16.90
C GLN A 217 -8.95 23.31 18.03
N ASP A 218 -9.20 22.67 19.17
CA ASP A 218 -9.66 23.36 20.37
C ASP A 218 -8.57 24.35 20.83
N PRO A 219 -8.84 25.67 20.85
CA PRO A 219 -7.84 26.67 21.24
C PRO A 219 -7.38 26.52 22.69
N ASN A 220 -8.12 25.79 23.52
CA ASN A 220 -7.76 25.50 24.91
C ASN A 220 -6.94 24.22 25.07
N LYS A 221 -6.70 23.47 23.99
CA LYS A 221 -5.92 22.23 24.00
C LYS A 221 -4.75 22.35 23.02
N PRO A 222 -3.50 22.18 23.46
CA PRO A 222 -2.39 22.06 22.52
C PRO A 222 -2.62 20.84 21.63
N ALA A 223 -2.27 20.96 20.34
CA ALA A 223 -2.31 19.82 19.43
C ALA A 223 -1.27 18.77 19.86
N SER A 224 -1.67 17.52 20.08
CA SER A 224 -0.71 16.44 20.40
C SER A 224 0.20 16.11 19.22
N ILE A 225 -0.28 16.36 18.00
CA ILE A 225 0.44 16.11 16.76
C ILE A 225 0.39 17.37 15.90
N LYS A 226 1.52 18.08 15.82
CA LYS A 226 1.62 19.33 15.06
C LYS A 226 1.25 19.13 13.59
N GLY A 227 0.33 19.94 13.07
CA GLY A 227 -0.11 19.91 11.67
C GLY A 227 -1.26 18.95 11.36
N PHE A 228 -1.73 18.21 12.38
CA PHE A 228 -2.86 17.29 12.26
C PHE A 228 -3.97 17.68 13.23
N LEU A 229 -5.18 17.22 12.97
CA LEU A 229 -6.32 17.39 13.86
C LEU A 229 -6.69 16.04 14.46
N VAL A 230 -6.52 15.86 15.76
CA VAL A 230 -6.95 14.66 16.48
C VAL A 230 -8.40 14.86 16.93
N ALA A 231 -9.25 13.85 16.73
CA ALA A 231 -10.69 13.97 16.98
C ALA A 231 -11.03 14.36 18.43
N ASP A 232 -10.28 13.86 19.41
CA ASP A 232 -10.46 14.16 20.85
C ASP A 232 -10.02 15.59 21.24
N GLU A 233 -9.30 16.26 20.33
CA GLU A 233 -8.75 17.61 20.47
C GLU A 233 -9.49 18.63 19.62
N ALA A 234 -10.52 18.17 18.88
CA ALA A 234 -11.28 19.00 17.96
C ALA A 234 -12.53 19.58 18.62
N VAL A 235 -12.87 20.81 18.26
CA VAL A 235 -14.11 21.50 18.65
C VAL A 235 -14.88 21.95 17.41
N GLU A 236 -16.21 21.93 17.50
CA GLU A 236 -17.08 22.41 16.43
C GLU A 236 -16.82 23.89 16.12
N ILE A 237 -16.73 24.22 14.84
CA ILE A 237 -16.64 25.60 14.37
C ILE A 237 -18.03 26.23 14.40
N LYS A 238 -18.30 27.04 15.42
CA LYS A 238 -19.57 27.80 15.54
C LYS A 238 -19.53 29.17 14.88
N ASP A 239 -18.34 29.75 14.74
CA ASP A 239 -18.15 31.07 14.15
C ASP A 239 -16.94 31.06 13.22
N TYR A 240 -17.22 31.23 11.93
CA TYR A 240 -16.23 31.21 10.85
C TYR A 240 -15.57 32.57 10.59
N SER A 241 -16.05 33.66 11.21
CA SER A 241 -15.47 35.00 11.03
C SER A 241 -14.05 35.13 11.59
N LYS A 242 -13.65 34.17 12.43
CA LYS A 242 -12.33 34.08 13.06
C LYS A 242 -11.22 33.69 12.09
N PHE A 243 -11.57 33.07 10.97
CA PHE A 243 -10.61 32.63 9.97
C PHE A 243 -10.32 33.73 8.96
N LYS A 244 -9.08 33.80 8.53
CA LYS A 244 -8.61 34.74 7.49
C LYS A 244 -8.18 34.00 6.24
N GLU A 245 -8.14 34.73 5.13
CA GLU A 245 -7.69 34.23 3.84
C GLU A 245 -6.36 33.45 3.99
N GLY A 246 -6.33 32.25 3.42
CA GLY A 246 -5.18 31.35 3.47
C GLY A 246 -5.15 30.39 4.67
N ASP A 247 -6.00 30.57 5.70
CA ASP A 247 -6.10 29.63 6.82
C ASP A 247 -6.44 28.22 6.33
N GLN A 248 -5.86 27.21 6.98
CA GLN A 248 -6.01 25.81 6.62
C GLN A 248 -6.58 24.98 7.76
N ILE A 249 -7.47 24.03 7.43
CA ILE A 249 -8.04 23.09 8.37
C ILE A 249 -7.99 21.67 7.79
N PRO A 250 -7.43 20.69 8.50
CA PRO A 250 -7.46 19.29 8.11
C PRO A 250 -8.85 18.79 7.69
N GLN A 251 -8.92 18.10 6.55
CA GLN A 251 -10.14 17.44 6.09
C GLN A 251 -10.39 16.12 6.82
N HIS A 252 -9.38 15.58 7.50
CA HIS A 252 -9.45 14.33 8.22
C HIS A 252 -9.08 14.56 9.68
N MET A 253 -9.93 14.10 10.59
CA MET A 253 -9.65 14.02 12.01
C MET A 253 -9.11 12.64 12.32
N LEU A 254 -7.92 12.57 12.90
CA LEU A 254 -7.26 11.34 13.29
C LEU A 254 -7.95 10.74 14.51
N SER A 255 -8.10 9.42 14.52
CA SER A 255 -8.74 8.68 15.60
C SER A 255 -7.72 7.83 16.34
N LYS A 256 -7.94 7.58 17.63
CA LYS A 256 -7.17 6.58 18.37
C LYS A 256 -7.45 5.18 17.84
N PHE A 257 -6.37 4.42 17.66
CA PHE A 257 -6.43 3.03 17.22
C PHE A 257 -6.69 2.10 18.41
N GLY A 258 -7.43 1.02 18.20
CA GLY A 258 -7.74 0.04 19.23
C GLY A 258 -8.45 -1.18 18.66
N GLY A 259 -8.42 -2.29 19.41
CA GLY A 259 -8.83 -3.59 18.90
C GLY A 259 -7.85 -4.14 17.86
N SER A 260 -8.28 -5.17 17.14
CA SER A 260 -7.51 -5.82 16.08
C SER A 260 -7.13 -4.84 14.96
N PHE A 261 -8.01 -3.87 14.65
CA PHE A 261 -7.71 -2.79 13.68
C PHE A 261 -6.41 -2.01 13.94
N GLY A 262 -5.92 -2.04 15.18
CA GLY A 262 -4.70 -1.37 15.61
C GLY A 262 -3.53 -2.29 15.95
N ASP A 263 -3.55 -3.56 15.52
CA ASP A 263 -2.46 -4.49 15.80
C ASP A 263 -1.16 -4.10 15.08
N VAL A 264 -1.26 -3.63 13.83
CA VAL A 264 -0.10 -3.17 13.06
C VAL A 264 0.31 -1.76 13.49
N LYS A 265 1.48 -1.67 14.11
CA LYS A 265 2.12 -0.41 14.46
C LYS A 265 3.03 0.07 13.34
N ALA A 266 3.24 1.38 13.29
CA ALA A 266 4.07 2.00 12.27
C ALA A 266 4.92 3.15 12.80
N ASN A 267 6.12 3.30 12.23
CA ASN A 267 6.95 4.49 12.34
C ASN A 267 7.48 4.85 10.96
N GLY A 268 6.82 5.78 10.29
CA GLY A 268 7.23 6.32 9.00
C GLY A 268 7.88 7.70 9.15
N VAL A 269 9.10 7.84 8.65
CA VAL A 269 9.83 9.10 8.60
C VAL A 269 10.16 9.44 7.15
N TRP A 270 9.74 10.62 6.71
CA TRP A 270 10.19 11.20 5.45
C TRP A 270 11.35 12.17 5.71
N LYS A 271 12.49 11.91 5.07
CA LYS A 271 13.68 12.76 5.16
C LYS A 271 14.54 12.57 3.92
N ASP A 272 15.14 13.66 3.45
CA ASP A 272 16.08 13.66 2.31
C ASP A 272 15.49 12.97 1.06
N LYS A 273 14.22 13.26 0.76
CA LYS A 273 13.44 12.70 -0.37
C LYS A 273 13.26 11.18 -0.30
N LYS A 274 13.12 10.64 0.90
CA LYS A 274 12.95 9.21 1.14
C LYS A 274 11.96 8.97 2.24
N TRP A 275 11.11 7.97 2.04
CA TRP A 275 10.40 7.34 3.14
C TRP A 275 11.26 6.23 3.73
N THR A 276 11.32 6.20 5.06
CA THR A 276 11.79 5.07 5.86
C THR A 276 10.63 4.66 6.76
N LEU A 277 10.05 3.49 6.50
CA LEU A 277 8.86 2.99 7.17
C LEU A 277 9.17 1.70 7.91
N MET A 278 9.07 1.74 9.24
CA MET A 278 9.03 0.54 10.07
C MET A 278 7.57 0.14 10.30
N LEU A 279 7.20 -1.10 10.00
CA LEU A 279 5.94 -1.73 10.38
C LEU A 279 6.24 -2.89 11.34
N TYR A 280 5.41 -3.07 12.36
CA TYR A 280 5.57 -4.20 13.27
C TYR A 280 4.26 -4.65 13.87
N ARG A 281 4.20 -5.95 14.17
CA ARG A 281 3.05 -6.63 14.74
C ARG A 281 3.53 -7.88 15.49
N LYS A 282 2.72 -8.37 16.42
CA LYS A 282 2.87 -9.71 16.98
C LYS A 282 2.87 -10.77 15.88
N LEU A 283 3.66 -11.83 16.07
CA LEU A 283 3.64 -13.03 15.24
C LEU A 283 2.28 -13.75 15.32
N ASN A 284 1.65 -13.71 16.49
CA ASN A 284 0.29 -14.19 16.71
C ASN A 284 -0.48 -13.11 17.49
N THR A 285 -1.45 -12.46 16.83
CA THR A 285 -2.32 -11.45 17.45
C THR A 285 -3.43 -12.08 18.29
N GLY A 286 -3.81 -13.32 17.97
CA GLY A 286 -4.96 -14.02 18.55
C GLY A 286 -6.28 -13.76 17.82
N HIS A 287 -6.24 -13.06 16.67
CA HIS A 287 -7.43 -12.75 15.88
C HIS A 287 -7.46 -13.57 14.58
N GLU A 288 -8.66 -14.03 14.16
CA GLU A 288 -8.84 -14.93 13.00
C GLU A 288 -8.80 -14.18 11.64
N ASP A 289 -8.85 -12.86 11.67
CA ASP A 289 -8.63 -11.92 10.57
C ASP A 289 -7.15 -11.58 10.34
N ASP A 290 -6.24 -12.15 11.14
CA ASP A 290 -4.80 -12.01 10.99
C ASP A 290 -4.10 -13.31 10.60
N VAL A 291 -3.02 -13.20 9.83
CA VAL A 291 -2.13 -14.34 9.59
C VAL A 291 -1.32 -14.66 10.86
N VAL A 292 -1.23 -15.94 11.23
CA VAL A 292 -0.34 -16.39 12.30
C VAL A 292 1.02 -16.77 11.72
N PHE A 293 2.06 -16.04 12.12
CA PHE A 293 3.43 -16.26 11.68
C PHE A 293 4.16 -17.26 12.55
N ASN A 294 4.49 -18.40 11.95
CA ASN A 294 5.33 -19.45 12.48
C ASN A 294 6.72 -19.33 11.85
N PRO A 295 7.78 -19.09 12.64
CA PRO A 295 9.15 -18.98 12.13
C PRO A 295 9.66 -20.18 11.30
N ASP A 296 9.06 -21.36 11.43
CA ASP A 296 9.46 -22.54 10.64
C ASP A 296 8.85 -22.56 9.21
N LYS A 297 8.03 -21.57 8.86
CA LYS A 297 7.32 -21.49 7.57
C LYS A 297 7.84 -20.35 6.69
N VAL A 298 7.49 -20.46 5.41
CA VAL A 298 7.71 -19.43 4.39
C VAL A 298 6.36 -18.81 4.03
N TYR A 299 6.30 -17.48 3.97
CA TYR A 299 5.07 -16.75 3.70
C TYR A 299 5.18 -15.98 2.39
N THR A 300 4.21 -16.17 1.49
CA THR A 300 4.09 -15.31 0.30
C THR A 300 3.42 -14.01 0.70
N PHE A 301 3.91 -12.89 0.17
CA PHE A 301 3.27 -11.59 0.34
C PHE A 301 3.43 -10.70 -0.89
N GLY A 302 2.56 -9.69 -0.98
CA GLY A 302 2.63 -8.62 -1.96
C GLY A 302 2.76 -7.27 -1.27
N VAL A 303 3.40 -6.32 -1.95
CA VAL A 303 3.54 -4.94 -1.48
C VAL A 303 3.15 -3.97 -2.59
N ALA A 304 2.42 -2.92 -2.22
CA ALA A 304 2.05 -1.83 -3.12
C ALA A 304 2.42 -0.49 -2.49
N VAL A 305 3.13 0.37 -3.23
CA VAL A 305 3.48 1.74 -2.85
C VAL A 305 2.67 2.73 -3.66
N PHE A 306 2.09 3.72 -2.99
CA PHE A 306 1.31 4.80 -3.59
C PHE A 306 2.06 6.10 -3.33
N ASN A 307 2.28 6.88 -4.39
CA ASN A 307 2.90 8.20 -4.31
C ASN A 307 1.83 9.23 -4.64
N ASN A 308 1.35 9.96 -3.63
CA ASN A 308 0.29 10.96 -3.79
C ASN A 308 -0.93 10.44 -4.59
N SER A 309 -1.29 9.17 -4.42
CA SER A 309 -2.22 8.46 -5.32
C SER A 309 -3.20 7.53 -4.60
N HIS A 310 -4.15 7.00 -5.37
CA HIS A 310 -5.12 6.01 -4.91
C HIS A 310 -5.53 5.02 -6.01
N ASP A 311 -6.39 4.08 -5.65
CA ASP A 311 -6.95 3.02 -6.50
C ASP A 311 -5.87 2.18 -7.20
N GLU A 312 -5.90 2.07 -8.52
CA GLU A 312 -4.94 1.29 -9.30
C GLU A 312 -3.57 1.98 -9.46
N ASN A 313 -3.47 3.27 -9.14
CA ASN A 313 -2.28 4.08 -9.38
C ASN A 313 -1.24 3.80 -8.29
N SER A 314 -0.36 2.83 -8.54
CA SER A 314 0.58 2.29 -7.55
C SER A 314 1.83 1.71 -8.20
N TYR A 315 2.87 1.45 -7.39
CA TYR A 315 4.00 0.59 -7.73
C TYR A 315 3.84 -0.73 -6.98
N ASN A 316 3.81 -1.85 -7.70
CA ASN A 316 3.49 -3.17 -7.15
C ASN A 316 4.69 -4.10 -7.22
N SER A 317 4.90 -4.88 -6.16
CA SER A 317 5.92 -5.91 -6.14
C SER A 317 5.51 -7.12 -7.01
N ALA A 318 6.50 -7.86 -7.51
CA ALA A 318 6.31 -9.27 -7.81
C ALA A 318 5.90 -10.05 -6.52
N PRO A 319 5.41 -11.30 -6.59
CA PRO A 319 5.24 -12.11 -5.38
C PRO A 319 6.57 -12.22 -4.61
N LEU A 320 6.54 -11.87 -3.32
CA LEU A 320 7.69 -11.91 -2.43
C LEU A 320 7.53 -13.05 -1.42
N LYS A 321 8.65 -13.50 -0.84
CA LYS A 321 8.68 -14.54 0.20
C LYS A 321 9.35 -14.04 1.47
N LEU A 322 8.67 -14.13 2.60
CA LEU A 322 9.25 -13.91 3.92
C LEU A 322 9.75 -15.24 4.48
N GLU A 323 10.98 -15.26 4.95
CA GLU A 323 11.60 -16.42 5.62
C GLU A 323 12.27 -16.00 6.91
N PHE A 324 11.92 -16.66 8.01
CA PHE A 324 12.59 -16.47 9.28
C PHE A 324 13.90 -17.28 9.32
N LYS A 325 14.94 -16.70 9.92
CA LYS A 325 16.30 -17.23 10.00
C LYS A 325 16.91 -17.00 11.37
#